data_AF-A0A959RTG7-F1
#
_entry.id   AF-A0A959RTG7-F1
#
_cell.length_a   1.000
_cell.length_b   1.000
_cell.length_c   1.000
_cell.angle_alpha   90.00
_cell.angle_beta   90.00
_cell.angle_gamma   90.00
#
_symmetry.space_group_name_H-M   'P 1'
#
loop_
_entity.id
_entity.type
_entity.pdbx_description
1 polymer ?
#
loop_
_entity_poly.entity_id
_entity_poly.type
_entity_poly.pdbx_seq_one_letter_code
_entity_poly.pdbx_strand_id
1 'polypeptide(L)'
;MSDPYLIANEADLNELSTTTADWVAGIYFRQTADITMANPLAAPIGTYLGAKFEGVYDGDNHTISDLSMTLTGYGNALFGRTLATAEIKNLGLVNVSISGNLFVAGLVG
;
A
#
# COMPACT_ATOMS: atom_id res chain seq x y z
N MET A 1 -17.29 -12.29 -7.16
CA MET A 1 -15.94 -11.86 -6.78
C MET A 1 -15.05 -12.14 -7.97
N SER A 2 -14.41 -11.11 -8.53
CA SER A 2 -13.35 -11.28 -9.53
C SER A 2 -12.15 -11.98 -8.89
N ASP A 3 -11.32 -12.61 -9.71
CA ASP A 3 -10.07 -13.19 -9.25
C ASP A 3 -9.15 -12.08 -8.72
N PRO A 4 -8.49 -12.27 -7.56
CA PRO A 4 -7.65 -11.24 -6.96
C PRO A 4 -6.36 -11.06 -7.76
N TYR A 5 -5.88 -9.82 -7.83
CA TYR A 5 -4.51 -9.51 -8.23
C TYR A 5 -3.56 -10.01 -7.14
N LEU A 6 -2.61 -10.85 -7.53
CA LEU A 6 -1.68 -11.48 -6.59
C LEU A 6 -0.46 -10.58 -6.42
N ILE A 7 -0.13 -10.27 -5.17
CA ILE A 7 1.05 -9.50 -4.78
C ILE A 7 2.03 -10.46 -4.12
N ALA A 8 2.97 -10.99 -4.89
CA ALA A 8 3.88 -12.04 -4.46
C ALA A 8 5.28 -11.51 -4.08
N ASN A 9 5.64 -10.30 -4.54
CA ASN A 9 7.00 -9.78 -4.39
C ASN A 9 7.03 -8.23 -4.41
N GLU A 10 8.23 -7.67 -4.22
CA GLU A 10 8.49 -6.23 -4.22
C GLU A 10 8.11 -5.55 -5.54
N ALA A 11 8.28 -6.20 -6.70
CA ALA A 11 7.93 -5.62 -7.99
C ALA A 11 6.41 -5.45 -8.13
N ASP A 12 5.63 -6.46 -7.73
CA ASP A 12 4.17 -6.40 -7.76
C ASP A 12 3.66 -5.28 -6.84
N LEU A 13 4.25 -5.12 -5.65
CA LEU A 13 3.88 -4.05 -4.72
C LEU A 13 4.25 -2.66 -5.28
N ASN A 14 5.41 -2.53 -5.93
CA ASN A 14 5.80 -1.30 -6.61
C ASN A 14 4.87 -0.97 -7.78
N GLU A 15 4.46 -1.96 -8.57
CA GLU A 15 3.49 -1.78 -9.65
C GLU A 15 2.17 -1.25 -9.09
N LEU A 16 1.59 -1.92 -8.09
CA LEU A 16 0.38 -1.46 -7.40
C LEU A 16 0.51 -0.01 -6.89
N SER A 17 1.68 0.37 -6.37
CA SER A 17 1.94 1.72 -5.85
C SER A 17 1.90 2.82 -6.92
N THR A 18 1.96 2.46 -8.20
CA THR A 18 1.98 3.42 -9.31
C THR A 18 0.79 3.26 -10.27
N THR A 19 0.10 2.13 -10.26
CA THR A 19 -1.09 1.89 -11.10
C THR A 19 -2.37 2.44 -10.47
N THR A 20 -2.50 3.77 -10.51
CA THR A 20 -3.65 4.49 -9.91
C THR A 20 -5.03 4.04 -10.40
N ALA A 21 -5.11 3.44 -11.59
CA ALA A 21 -6.35 2.92 -12.17
C ALA A 21 -6.93 1.72 -11.39
N ASP A 22 -6.09 0.99 -10.66
CA ASP A 22 -6.50 -0.22 -9.95
C ASP A 22 -6.96 0.06 -8.52
N TRP A 23 -6.87 1.32 -8.07
CA TRP A 23 -7.25 1.75 -6.72
C TRP A 23 -8.76 1.97 -6.53
N VAL A 24 -9.58 1.43 -7.42
CA VAL A 24 -11.03 1.66 -7.47
C VAL A 24 -11.81 0.55 -6.76
N ALA A 25 -13.05 0.85 -6.37
CA ALA A 25 -13.94 -0.13 -5.76
C ALA A 25 -14.13 -1.37 -6.65
N GLY A 26 -14.18 -2.55 -6.02
CA GLY A 26 -14.38 -3.82 -6.71
C GLY A 26 -13.09 -4.48 -7.21
N ILE A 27 -11.93 -3.82 -7.07
CA ILE A 27 -10.62 -4.44 -7.27
C ILE A 27 -10.14 -5.06 -5.96
N TYR A 28 -9.63 -6.29 -6.07
CA TYR A 28 -9.16 -7.09 -4.94
C TYR A 28 -7.70 -7.47 -5.15
N PHE A 29 -6.87 -7.16 -4.16
CA PHE A 29 -5.47 -7.56 -4.08
C PHE A 29 -5.29 -8.56 -2.95
N ARG A 30 -4.48 -9.60 -3.19
CA ARG A 30 -4.11 -10.57 -2.18
C ARG A 30 -2.61 -10.79 -2.17
N GLN A 31 -1.97 -10.63 -1.02
CA GLN A 31 -0.59 -11.10 -0.86
C GLN A 31 -0.52 -12.62 -0.85
N THR A 32 0.51 -13.15 -1.48
CA THR A 32 0.74 -14.61 -1.53
C THR A 32 2.08 -15.02 -0.90
N ALA A 33 2.83 -14.06 -0.37
CA ALA A 33 4.10 -14.26 0.30
C ALA A 33 4.43 -13.07 1.19
N ASP A 34 5.35 -13.28 2.13
CA ASP A 34 6.03 -12.18 2.82
C ASP A 34 6.89 -11.40 1.81
N ILE A 35 6.85 -10.07 1.91
CA ILE A 35 7.56 -9.17 1.00
C ILE A 35 8.60 -8.40 1.79
N THR A 36 9.87 -8.60 1.46
CA THR A 36 10.96 -7.77 1.98
C THR A 36 11.33 -6.72 0.93
N MET A 37 11.25 -5.45 1.30
CA MET A 37 11.62 -4.34 0.42
C MET A 37 13.14 -4.17 0.40
N ALA A 38 13.75 -4.26 -0.78
CA ALA A 38 15.17 -3.93 -0.95
C ALA A 38 15.38 -2.44 -1.23
N ASN A 39 14.38 -1.79 -1.82
CA ASN A 39 14.43 -0.38 -2.20
C ASN A 39 13.26 0.40 -1.59
N PRO A 40 13.38 1.73 -1.46
CA PRO A 40 12.25 2.56 -1.08
C PRO A 40 11.08 2.41 -2.05
N LEU A 41 9.85 2.35 -1.53
CA LEU A 41 8.65 2.30 -2.35
C LEU A 41 8.51 3.60 -3.14
N ALA A 42 8.17 3.49 -4.42
CA ALA A 42 8.15 4.64 -5.34
C ALA A 42 7.13 5.73 -4.93
N ALA A 43 5.95 5.31 -4.46
CA ALA A 43 4.87 6.19 -4.05
C ALA A 43 3.95 5.48 -3.04
N PRO A 44 3.16 6.23 -2.25
CA PRO A 44 2.10 5.63 -1.45
C PRO A 44 0.96 5.09 -2.33
N ILE A 45 0.32 4.01 -1.88
CA ILE A 45 -0.89 3.45 -2.49
C ILE A 45 -2.08 4.34 -2.10
N GLY A 46 -2.66 5.05 -3.06
CA GLY A 46 -3.59 6.13 -2.75
C GLY A 46 -2.86 7.37 -2.25
N THR A 47 -3.28 8.54 -2.73
CA THR A 47 -2.63 9.83 -2.48
C THR A 47 -3.61 10.83 -1.88
N TYR A 48 -3.09 11.72 -1.04
CA TYR A 48 -3.93 12.69 -0.34
C TYR A 48 -4.64 13.67 -1.28
N LEU A 49 -3.92 14.18 -2.30
CA LEU A 49 -4.38 15.18 -3.25
C LEU A 49 -4.91 14.60 -4.57
N GLY A 50 -4.72 13.30 -4.82
CA GLY A 50 -5.07 12.64 -6.08
C GLY A 50 -6.07 11.49 -5.90
N ALA A 51 -5.82 10.41 -6.66
CA ALA A 51 -6.57 9.16 -6.56
C ALA A 51 -6.36 8.55 -5.16
N LYS A 52 -7.46 8.18 -4.51
CA LYS A 52 -7.47 7.53 -3.18
C LYS A 52 -7.65 6.04 -3.38
N PHE A 53 -7.19 5.25 -2.42
CA PHE A 53 -7.43 3.82 -2.45
C PHE A 53 -8.87 3.50 -2.02
N GLU A 54 -9.60 2.76 -2.84
CA GLU A 54 -10.96 2.27 -2.62
C GLU A 54 -11.08 0.74 -2.78
N GLY A 55 -9.99 0.07 -3.16
CA GLY A 55 -9.96 -1.37 -3.34
C GLY A 55 -9.93 -2.15 -2.01
N VAL A 56 -9.77 -3.46 -2.15
CA VAL A 56 -9.51 -4.37 -1.03
C VAL A 56 -8.08 -4.86 -1.11
N TYR A 57 -7.31 -4.68 -0.04
CA TYR A 57 -5.98 -5.27 0.11
C TYR A 57 -6.02 -6.29 1.27
N ASP A 58 -5.92 -7.57 0.93
CA ASP A 58 -5.84 -8.67 1.89
C ASP A 58 -4.39 -9.15 1.97
N GLY A 59 -3.74 -8.90 3.10
CA GLY A 59 -2.38 -9.38 3.35
C GLY A 59 -2.30 -10.89 3.54
N ASP A 60 -3.43 -11.59 3.69
CA ASP A 60 -3.50 -13.04 3.89
C ASP A 60 -2.58 -13.56 5.02
N ASN A 61 -2.40 -12.74 6.06
CA ASN A 61 -1.51 -12.94 7.21
C ASN A 61 -0.01 -12.88 6.90
N HIS A 62 0.35 -12.37 5.72
CA HIS A 62 1.72 -12.06 5.36
C HIS A 62 2.15 -10.67 5.84
N THR A 63 3.46 -10.46 5.75
CA THR A 63 4.12 -9.25 6.18
C THR A 63 4.74 -8.50 5.02
N ILE A 64 4.83 -7.18 5.15
CA ILE A 64 5.76 -6.35 4.37
C ILE A 64 6.82 -5.85 5.35
N SER A 65 8.08 -6.16 5.06
CA SER A 65 9.24 -5.79 5.87
C SER A 65 10.14 -4.79 5.16
N ASP A 66 10.89 -4.01 5.96
CA ASP A 66 11.91 -3.06 5.50
C ASP A 66 11.37 -1.96 4.56
N LEU A 67 10.06 -1.74 4.58
CA LEU A 67 9.39 -0.70 3.82
C LEU A 67 9.95 0.66 4.22
N SER A 68 10.50 1.39 3.25
CA SER A 68 10.98 2.75 3.45
C SER A 68 10.41 3.72 2.43
N MET A 69 10.11 4.93 2.88
CA MET A 69 9.71 6.05 2.04
C MET A 69 10.18 7.37 2.65
N THR A 70 10.59 8.31 1.79
CA THR A 70 10.90 9.69 2.18
C THR A 70 10.12 10.62 1.26
N LEU A 71 9.13 11.31 1.84
CA LEU A 71 8.15 12.08 1.10
C LEU A 71 8.05 13.48 1.71
N THR A 72 7.91 14.52 0.89
CA THR A 72 7.82 15.92 1.37
C THR A 72 6.39 16.43 1.50
N GLY A 73 5.40 15.60 1.13
CA GLY A 73 4.00 15.97 1.02
C GLY A 73 3.11 15.45 2.15
N TYR A 74 1.88 15.08 1.77
CA TYR A 74 0.81 14.56 2.63
C TYR A 74 0.61 13.07 2.37
N GLY A 75 0.10 12.34 3.37
CA GLY A 75 -0.24 10.92 3.21
C GLY A 75 1.02 10.06 3.15
N ASN A 76 1.93 10.28 4.08
CA ASN A 76 3.22 9.61 4.14
C ASN A 76 3.05 8.27 4.86
N ALA A 77 2.44 7.30 4.18
CA ALA A 77 2.14 5.96 4.67
C ALA A 77 2.10 4.95 3.51
N LEU A 78 2.12 3.64 3.78
CA LEU A 78 1.93 2.63 2.72
C LEU A 78 0.66 2.92 1.91
N PHE A 79 -0.44 3.22 2.62
CA PHE A 79 -1.65 3.75 2.02
C PHE A 79 -1.80 5.23 2.35
N GLY A 80 -1.48 6.11 1.40
CA GLY A 80 -1.38 7.55 1.66
C GLY A 80 -2.72 8.24 1.83
N ARG A 81 -3.81 7.67 1.29
CA ARG A 81 -5.19 8.03 1.62
C ARG A 81 -6.17 6.98 1.11
N THR A 82 -7.13 6.60 1.95
CA THR A 82 -8.23 5.69 1.58
C THR A 82 -9.57 6.42 1.49
N LEU A 83 -10.52 5.81 0.79
CA LEU A 83 -11.94 6.10 0.92
C LEU A 83 -12.56 5.23 2.02
N ALA A 84 -13.73 5.62 2.53
CA ALA A 84 -14.43 4.92 3.62
C ALA A 84 -14.82 3.47 3.27
N THR A 85 -14.87 3.14 1.98
CA THR A 85 -15.22 1.84 1.42
C THR A 85 -14.00 0.93 1.21
N ALA A 86 -12.77 1.44 1.38
CA ALA A 86 -11.58 0.63 1.24
C ALA A 86 -11.42 -0.36 2.40
N GLU A 87 -10.92 -1.56 2.09
CA GLU A 87 -10.59 -2.55 3.10
C GLU A 87 -9.10 -2.89 3.04
N ILE A 88 -8.41 -2.77 4.17
CA ILE A 88 -7.03 -3.25 4.33
C ILE A 88 -7.05 -4.19 5.54
N LYS A 89 -6.71 -5.46 5.34
CA LYS A 89 -6.84 -6.50 6.37
C LYS A 89 -5.72 -7.53 6.30
N ASN A 90 -5.54 -8.24 7.42
CA ASN A 90 -4.60 -9.37 7.56
C ASN A 90 -3.17 -9.05 7.10
N LEU A 91 -2.71 -7.81 7.29
CA LEU A 91 -1.40 -7.33 6.85
C LEU A 91 -0.54 -6.97 8.07
N GLY A 92 0.64 -7.58 8.17
CA GLY A 92 1.68 -7.18 9.10
C GLY A 92 2.68 -6.20 8.46
N LEU A 93 3.11 -5.19 9.21
CA LEU A 93 4.18 -4.29 8.81
C LEU A 93 5.34 -4.41 9.79
N VAL A 94 6.54 -4.71 9.28
CA VAL A 94 7.74 -4.97 10.09
C VAL A 94 8.86 -4.04 9.66
N ASN A 95 9.56 -3.44 10.63
CA ASN A 95 10.71 -2.56 10.37
C ASN A 95 10.43 -1.44 9.34
N VAL A 96 9.30 -0.74 9.51
CA VAL A 96 8.90 0.33 8.60
C VAL A 96 9.57 1.65 8.96
N SER A 97 10.15 2.31 7.95
CA SER A 97 10.79 3.63 8.06
C SER A 97 10.20 4.61 7.06
N ILE A 98 9.15 5.33 7.47
CA ILE A 98 8.51 6.34 6.64
C ILE A 98 8.74 7.71 7.26
N SER A 99 9.28 8.63 6.46
CA SER A 99 9.53 10.02 6.88
C SER A 99 8.80 11.00 5.96
N GLY A 100 8.20 12.02 6.55
CA GLY A 100 7.57 13.11 5.83
C GLY A 100 6.96 14.18 6.73
N ASN A 101 6.30 15.17 6.13
CA ASN A 101 5.88 16.38 6.83
C ASN A 101 4.54 16.27 7.55
N LEU A 102 3.54 15.64 6.91
CA LEU A 102 2.16 15.61 7.41
C LEU A 102 1.53 14.24 7.19
N PHE A 103 0.69 13.79 8.12
CA PHE A 103 -0.03 12.51 8.00
C PHE A 103 0.94 11.33 7.79
N VAL A 104 1.89 11.17 8.71
CA VAL A 104 2.90 10.11 8.68
C VAL A 104 2.40 8.92 9.49
N ALA A 105 2.37 7.75 8.88
CA ALA A 105 1.98 6.51 9.54
C ALA A 105 2.63 5.31 8.86
N GLY A 106 2.66 4.15 9.53
CA GLY A 106 3.11 2.91 8.91
C GLY A 106 2.14 2.40 7.85
N LEU A 107 0.84 2.31 8.20
CA LEU A 107 -0.17 1.67 7.37
C LEU A 107 -1.03 2.65 6.57
N VAL A 108 -1.77 3.55 7.24
CA VAL A 108 -2.66 4.54 6.58
C VAL A 108 -2.41 5.95 7.13
N GLY A 109 -2.24 6.92 6.23
CA GLY A 109 -1.97 8.33 6.54
C GLY A 109 -3.19 9.23 6.41
#